data_AF-K6WD36-F1
#
_entry.id   AF-K6WD36-F1
#
_cell.length_a   1.000
_cell.length_b   1.000
_cell.length_c   1.000
_cell.angle_alpha   90.00
_cell.angle_beta   90.00
_cell.angle_gamma   90.00
#
_symmetry.space_group_name_H-M   'P 1'
#
loop_
_entity.id
_entity.type
_entity.pdbx_description
1 polymer ?
#
loop_
_entity_poly.entity_id
_entity_poly.type
_entity_poly.pdbx_seq_one_letter_code
_entity_poly.pdbx_strand_id
1 'polypeptide(L)'
;MKRYLTRTTGATIAAAGIIVGSMAGAGQAAAANAGLKLDGVNNANCTATIKLTNYTNNKNFVPDWWFDQENDPAMVTATSIPPNLKAPWREITGVPWPIARFVGDPALRSGVADGVSTSGYKNDAQPDGFVTEKTIELKTASDAPKPSQDGTYTIHFRVRLGPENDDYVAPKSLVVTGCKSGTGSLDFGSLDMLLPK
;
A
#
# COMPACT_ATOMS: atom_id res chain seq x y z
N MET A 1 -47.85 -27.28 -34.41
CA MET A 1 -47.58 -26.50 -35.63
C MET A 1 -46.21 -25.86 -35.50
N LYS A 2 -45.26 -26.31 -36.32
CA LYS A 2 -43.87 -25.83 -36.39
C LYS A 2 -43.81 -24.50 -37.14
N ARG A 3 -43.06 -23.52 -36.62
CA ARG A 3 -42.47 -22.45 -37.44
C ARG A 3 -41.03 -22.24 -36.98
N TYR A 4 -40.12 -22.87 -37.71
CA TYR A 4 -38.70 -22.55 -37.74
C TYR A 4 -38.52 -21.29 -38.58
N LEU A 5 -37.69 -20.35 -38.12
CA LEU A 5 -37.15 -19.27 -38.94
C LEU A 5 -35.68 -19.09 -38.58
N THR A 6 -34.85 -19.96 -39.17
CA THR A 6 -33.43 -19.75 -39.37
C THR A 6 -33.27 -18.66 -40.42
N ARG A 7 -32.54 -17.59 -40.13
CA ARG A 7 -32.05 -16.65 -41.16
C ARG A 7 -30.54 -16.50 -41.08
N THR A 8 -30.00 -16.58 -42.28
CA THR A 8 -28.64 -16.81 -42.73
C THR A 8 -27.69 -15.64 -42.44
N THR A 9 -26.43 -16.04 -42.28
CA THR A 9 -25.17 -15.31 -42.26
C THR A 9 -25.06 -14.14 -43.24
N GLY A 10 -24.38 -13.07 -42.82
CA GLY A 10 -23.87 -12.01 -43.68
C GLY A 10 -22.73 -11.26 -43.00
N ALA A 11 -21.49 -11.72 -43.21
CA ALA A 11 -20.29 -11.00 -42.83
C ALA A 11 -20.00 -9.94 -43.91
N THR A 12 -19.95 -8.67 -43.51
CA THR A 12 -19.41 -7.58 -44.33
C THR A 12 -18.15 -7.04 -43.68
N ILE A 13 -17.02 -7.36 -44.29
CA ILE A 13 -15.76 -6.60 -44.18
C ILE A 13 -15.85 -5.49 -45.24
N ALA A 14 -15.68 -4.23 -44.86
CA ALA A 14 -14.91 -3.26 -45.66
C ALA A 14 -14.78 -1.88 -44.99
N ALA A 15 -13.50 -1.47 -44.93
CA ALA A 15 -12.97 -0.14 -45.21
C ALA A 15 -13.03 0.96 -44.12
N ALA A 16 -11.83 1.38 -43.77
CA ALA A 16 -11.48 2.60 -43.08
C ALA A 16 -12.05 3.85 -43.77
N GLY A 17 -12.55 4.77 -42.94
CA GLY A 17 -12.86 6.15 -43.32
C GLY A 17 -12.49 7.06 -42.16
N ILE A 18 -11.52 7.94 -42.38
CA ILE A 18 -11.11 8.98 -41.45
C ILE A 18 -12.29 9.94 -41.27
N ILE A 19 -12.80 10.06 -40.04
CA ILE A 19 -13.59 11.22 -39.62
C ILE A 19 -12.72 12.00 -38.64
N VAL A 20 -12.01 13.00 -39.16
CA VAL A 20 -11.61 14.17 -38.38
C VAL A 20 -12.90 14.95 -38.15
N GLY A 21 -13.44 14.83 -36.94
CA GLY A 21 -14.64 15.52 -36.49
C GLY A 21 -14.45 15.94 -35.05
N SER A 22 -14.02 17.18 -34.88
CA SER A 22 -13.92 17.90 -33.61
C SER A 22 -15.26 17.88 -32.87
N MET A 23 -15.33 17.13 -31.78
CA MET A 23 -16.30 17.37 -30.71
C MET A 23 -15.53 17.81 -29.47
N ALA A 24 -15.61 19.11 -29.22
CA ALA A 24 -15.36 19.71 -27.93
C ALA A 24 -16.28 19.06 -26.89
N GLY A 25 -15.76 18.88 -25.66
CA GLY A 25 -16.59 18.85 -24.46
C GLY A 25 -17.34 17.54 -24.18
N ALA A 26 -16.61 16.50 -23.83
CA ALA A 26 -17.03 15.61 -22.76
C ALA A 26 -15.78 15.35 -21.91
N GLY A 27 -15.46 16.31 -21.03
CA GLY A 27 -14.59 16.01 -19.91
C GLY A 27 -15.20 14.79 -19.23
N GLN A 28 -14.46 13.69 -19.19
CA GLN A 28 -14.85 12.57 -18.36
C GLN A 28 -15.11 13.17 -16.98
N ALA A 29 -16.33 13.01 -16.48
CA ALA A 29 -16.60 13.25 -15.07
C ALA A 29 -15.79 12.21 -14.32
N ALA A 30 -14.50 12.50 -14.10
CA ALA A 30 -13.71 11.80 -13.12
C ALA A 30 -14.45 12.02 -11.81
N ALA A 31 -14.90 10.92 -11.19
CA ALA A 31 -15.26 11.00 -9.78
C ALA A 31 -14.07 11.68 -9.08
N ALA A 32 -14.31 12.81 -8.43
CA ALA A 32 -13.25 13.56 -7.77
C ALA A 32 -12.67 12.65 -6.67
N ASN A 33 -11.54 12.03 -6.98
CA ASN A 33 -10.79 11.29 -5.99
C ASN A 33 -10.15 12.34 -5.06
N ALA A 34 -10.31 12.15 -3.76
CA ALA A 34 -9.79 13.05 -2.73
C ALA A 34 -9.02 12.26 -1.67
N GLY A 35 -8.15 12.95 -0.94
CA GLY A 35 -7.34 12.41 0.14
C GLY A 35 -6.24 11.47 -0.34
N LEU A 36 -6.14 10.33 0.33
CA LEU A 36 -5.11 9.33 0.08
C LEU A 36 -5.73 7.97 -0.23
N LYS A 37 -5.05 7.22 -1.11
CA LYS A 37 -5.30 5.79 -1.29
C LYS A 37 -4.00 5.02 -1.05
N LEU A 38 -4.07 4.03 -0.18
CA LEU A 38 -2.95 3.16 0.17
C LEU A 38 -3.25 1.73 -0.30
N ASP A 39 -2.39 1.16 -1.14
CA ASP A 39 -2.54 -0.19 -1.66
C ASP A 39 -1.27 -1.01 -1.42
N GLY A 40 -1.41 -2.34 -1.33
CA GLY A 40 -0.29 -3.27 -1.17
C GLY A 40 -0.31 -4.33 -2.27
N VAL A 41 0.86 -4.67 -2.79
CA VAL A 41 1.06 -5.70 -3.82
C VAL A 41 1.99 -6.78 -3.29
N ASN A 42 1.54 -8.03 -3.35
CA ASN A 42 2.39 -9.19 -3.11
C ASN A 42 3.19 -9.49 -4.38
N ASN A 43 4.53 -9.49 -4.28
CA ASN A 43 5.42 -9.75 -5.40
C ASN A 43 5.81 -11.24 -5.54
N ALA A 44 5.25 -12.12 -4.70
CA ALA A 44 5.45 -13.57 -4.69
C ALA A 44 6.91 -14.03 -4.47
N ASN A 45 7.77 -13.17 -3.92
CA ASN A 45 9.18 -13.43 -3.63
C ASN A 45 9.58 -12.98 -2.21
N CYS A 46 8.62 -13.01 -1.27
CA CYS A 46 8.74 -12.46 0.08
C CYS A 46 8.95 -10.94 0.19
N THR A 47 8.63 -10.21 -0.88
CA THR A 47 8.57 -8.76 -0.87
C THR A 47 7.14 -8.27 -1.06
N ALA A 48 6.86 -7.10 -0.50
CA ALA A 48 5.61 -6.39 -0.73
C ALA A 48 5.90 -4.98 -1.25
N THR A 49 5.15 -4.52 -2.25
CA THR A 49 5.20 -3.12 -2.69
C THR A 49 4.00 -2.37 -2.13
N ILE A 50 4.26 -1.33 -1.34
CA ILE A 50 3.22 -0.43 -0.83
C ILE A 50 3.18 0.80 -1.73
N LYS A 51 1.99 1.11 -2.25
CA LYS A 51 1.71 2.25 -3.12
C LYS A 51 0.85 3.26 -2.36
N LEU A 52 1.29 4.50 -2.33
CA LEU A 52 0.55 5.64 -1.81
C LEU A 52 0.17 6.54 -2.97
N THR A 53 -1.12 6.57 -3.30
CA THR A 53 -1.70 7.52 -4.27
C THR A 53 -2.18 8.73 -3.49
N ASN A 54 -1.68 9.90 -3.85
CA ASN A 54 -2.01 11.16 -3.21
C ASN A 54 -2.88 12.01 -4.13
N TYR A 55 -4.09 12.35 -3.71
CA TYR A 55 -4.96 13.31 -4.40
C TYR A 55 -4.85 14.72 -3.81
N THR A 56 -4.20 14.85 -2.66
CA THR A 56 -3.97 16.12 -1.95
C THR A 56 -2.80 16.91 -2.54
N ASN A 57 -2.58 18.15 -2.09
CA ASN A 57 -1.35 18.90 -2.41
C ASN A 57 -0.23 18.79 -1.36
N ASN A 58 -0.32 17.84 -0.43
CA ASN A 58 0.69 17.69 0.62
C ASN A 58 1.61 16.49 0.37
N LYS A 59 2.91 16.67 0.61
CA LYS A 59 3.94 15.64 0.41
C LYS A 59 4.39 14.92 1.69
N ASN A 60 3.77 15.20 2.83
CA ASN A 60 4.26 14.77 4.14
C ASN A 60 3.47 13.61 4.76
N PHE A 61 2.60 12.93 4.01
CA PHE A 61 1.98 11.70 4.49
C PHE A 61 2.96 10.53 4.41
N VAL A 62 3.05 9.75 5.47
CA VAL A 62 4.01 8.66 5.62
C VAL A 62 3.28 7.41 6.11
N PRO A 63 3.33 6.29 5.35
CA PRO A 63 2.75 5.05 5.81
C PRO A 63 3.69 4.31 6.76
N ASP A 64 3.09 3.62 7.74
CA ASP A 64 3.74 2.64 8.60
C ASP A 64 3.14 1.24 8.41
N TRP A 65 3.92 0.21 8.78
CA TRP A 65 3.56 -1.19 8.61
C TRP A 65 4.12 -2.09 9.74
N TRP A 66 3.48 -3.24 9.95
CA TRP A 66 3.85 -4.25 10.95
C TRP A 66 3.43 -5.65 10.49
N PHE A 67 3.99 -6.68 11.11
CA PHE A 67 3.57 -8.08 10.90
C PHE A 67 2.30 -8.39 11.69
N ASP A 68 1.54 -9.38 11.25
CA ASP A 68 0.31 -9.82 11.92
C ASP A 68 0.52 -10.23 13.38
N GLN A 69 1.66 -10.87 13.70
CA GLN A 69 2.05 -11.25 15.06
C GLN A 69 2.30 -10.04 15.99
N GLU A 70 2.47 -8.86 15.42
CA GLU A 70 2.71 -7.59 16.13
C GLU A 70 1.46 -6.71 16.17
N ASN A 71 0.36 -7.19 15.57
CA ASN A 71 -0.89 -6.45 15.45
C ASN A 71 -1.58 -6.36 16.80
N ASP A 72 -1.33 -5.26 17.50
CA ASP A 72 -1.98 -4.92 18.76
C ASP A 72 -3.01 -3.80 18.54
N PRO A 73 -4.32 -4.07 18.70
CA PRO A 73 -5.37 -3.05 18.57
C PRO A 73 -5.12 -1.81 19.44
N ALA A 74 -4.54 -1.97 20.64
CA ALA A 74 -4.24 -0.85 21.52
C ALA A 74 -3.21 0.10 20.91
N MET A 75 -2.22 -0.41 20.17
CA MET A 75 -1.25 0.40 19.45
C MET A 75 -1.85 0.99 18.17
N VAL A 76 -2.66 0.21 17.47
CA VAL A 76 -3.26 0.61 16.18
C VAL A 76 -4.23 1.78 16.35
N THR A 77 -4.99 1.84 17.44
CA THR A 77 -5.98 2.90 17.67
C THR A 77 -5.58 3.93 18.72
N ALA A 78 -4.43 3.76 19.38
CA ALA A 78 -3.94 4.69 20.41
C ALA A 78 -3.98 6.15 19.96
N THR A 79 -4.45 7.04 20.83
CA THR A 79 -4.45 8.50 20.65
C THR A 79 -3.35 9.19 21.48
N SER A 80 -2.62 8.42 22.28
CA SER A 80 -1.50 8.83 23.12
C SER A 80 -0.42 7.73 23.12
N ILE A 81 0.85 8.07 23.36
CA ILE A 81 1.94 7.10 23.51
C ILE A 81 1.74 6.29 24.81
N PRO A 82 1.58 4.96 24.72
CA PRO A 82 1.54 4.10 25.90
C PRO A 82 2.90 4.05 26.61
N PRO A 83 2.95 3.86 27.95
CA PRO A 83 4.20 3.88 28.71
C PRO A 83 5.13 2.70 28.39
N ASN A 84 4.59 1.59 27.91
CA ASN A 84 5.33 0.37 27.58
C ASN A 84 5.11 0.04 26.10
N LEU A 85 6.03 0.49 25.25
CA LEU A 85 6.04 0.11 23.84
C LEU A 85 6.90 -1.13 23.63
N LYS A 86 6.34 -2.13 22.95
CA LYS A 86 7.10 -3.28 22.46
C LYS A 86 7.40 -3.07 20.99
N ALA A 87 8.63 -3.41 20.58
CA ALA A 87 9.00 -3.44 19.17
C ALA A 87 7.94 -4.21 18.35
N PRO A 88 7.57 -3.70 17.16
CA PRO A 88 8.20 -2.60 16.42
C PRO A 88 7.67 -1.19 16.75
N TRP A 89 6.69 -1.11 17.63
CA TRP A 89 6.03 0.15 17.97
C TRP A 89 7.02 1.06 18.70
N ARG A 90 7.13 2.30 18.23
CA ARG A 90 8.02 3.31 18.80
C ARG A 90 7.36 4.68 18.83
N GLU A 91 7.89 5.51 19.70
CA GLU A 91 7.64 6.95 19.69
C GLU A 91 8.39 7.60 18.51
N ILE A 92 7.75 8.59 17.90
CA ILE A 92 8.38 9.49 16.94
C ILE A 92 8.19 10.91 17.48
N THR A 93 9.27 11.68 17.55
CA THR A 93 9.22 13.06 18.05
C THR A 93 8.14 13.87 17.33
N GLY A 94 7.23 14.48 18.11
CA GLY A 94 6.13 15.30 17.58
C GLY A 94 4.91 14.50 17.10
N VAL A 95 4.90 13.17 17.26
CA VAL A 95 3.76 12.30 16.94
C VAL A 95 3.17 11.76 18.23
N PRO A 96 1.89 12.05 18.56
CA PRO A 96 1.34 11.68 19.86
C PRO A 96 0.87 10.22 19.94
N TRP A 97 1.02 9.41 18.89
CA TRP A 97 0.61 8.01 18.85
C TRP A 97 1.76 7.11 18.35
N PRO A 98 1.74 5.81 18.68
CA PRO A 98 2.83 4.92 18.30
C PRO A 98 2.84 4.66 16.80
N ILE A 99 4.04 4.52 16.27
CA ILE A 99 4.32 4.20 14.87
C ILE A 99 5.10 2.88 14.83
N ALA A 100 4.69 1.96 13.96
CA ALA A 100 5.43 0.71 13.72
C ALA A 100 6.60 0.98 12.75
N ARG A 101 6.89 0.14 11.76
CA ARG A 101 8.00 0.37 10.82
C ARG A 101 7.58 1.35 9.73
N PHE A 102 8.45 2.28 9.34
CA PHE A 102 8.18 3.04 8.11
C PHE A 102 8.29 2.13 6.89
N VAL A 103 7.54 2.43 5.85
CA VAL A 103 7.66 1.73 4.57
C VAL A 103 8.94 2.19 3.87
N GLY A 104 9.99 1.35 3.96
CA GLY A 104 11.29 1.58 3.36
C GLY A 104 12.18 2.57 4.12
N ASP A 105 13.46 2.62 3.72
CA ASP A 105 14.47 3.56 4.22
C ASP A 105 15.17 4.23 3.01
N PRO A 106 15.13 5.57 2.85
CA PRO A 106 14.31 6.52 3.63
C PRO A 106 12.81 6.20 3.56
N ALA A 107 12.01 6.68 4.52
CA ALA A 107 10.57 6.40 4.53
C ALA A 107 9.87 6.83 3.23
N LEU A 108 8.94 6.00 2.74
CA LEU A 108 7.99 6.36 1.68
C LEU A 108 7.22 7.61 2.12
N ARG A 109 7.09 8.58 1.23
CA ARG A 109 6.30 9.80 1.44
C ARG A 109 5.34 9.98 0.27
N SER A 110 4.17 10.57 0.54
CA SER A 110 3.25 11.01 -0.52
C SER A 110 3.99 11.97 -1.47
N GLY A 111 3.83 11.78 -2.77
CA GLY A 111 4.33 12.71 -3.78
C GLY A 111 3.25 13.67 -4.25
N VAL A 112 3.67 14.70 -4.97
CA VAL A 112 2.78 15.70 -5.58
C VAL A 112 3.31 15.94 -7.00
N ALA A 113 2.41 15.98 -7.99
CA ALA A 113 2.78 16.21 -9.37
C ALA A 113 3.41 17.60 -9.56
N ASP A 114 4.29 17.72 -10.56
CA ASP A 114 4.89 19.01 -10.92
C ASP A 114 3.81 20.05 -11.26
N GLY A 115 3.96 21.26 -10.73
CA GLY A 115 3.03 22.37 -10.96
C GLY A 115 1.80 22.40 -10.04
N VAL A 116 1.57 21.38 -9.20
CA VAL A 116 0.51 21.44 -8.18
C VAL A 116 0.93 22.40 -7.05
N SER A 117 0.11 23.41 -6.80
CA SER A 117 0.36 24.37 -5.71
C SER A 117 0.30 23.70 -4.34
N THR A 118 1.32 23.90 -3.52
CA THR A 118 1.40 23.45 -2.13
C THR A 118 0.91 24.52 -1.13
N SER A 119 0.38 25.64 -1.63
CA SER A 119 -0.16 26.72 -0.79
C SER A 119 -1.62 26.46 -0.41
N GLY A 120 -1.90 26.45 0.89
CA GLY A 120 -3.21 26.12 1.46
C GLY A 120 -3.53 24.63 1.26
N TYR A 121 -4.03 23.96 2.30
CA TYR A 121 -4.34 22.54 2.17
C TYR A 121 -5.53 22.31 1.20
N LYS A 122 -5.38 21.33 0.31
CA LYS A 122 -6.42 20.85 -0.59
C LYS A 122 -6.32 19.33 -0.69
N ASN A 123 -7.42 18.64 -0.46
CA ASN A 123 -7.47 17.18 -0.49
C ASN A 123 -7.74 16.60 -1.89
N ASP A 124 -8.07 17.44 -2.88
CA ASP A 124 -8.44 17.06 -4.25
C ASP A 124 -7.59 17.79 -5.32
N ALA A 125 -6.42 18.30 -4.93
CA ALA A 125 -5.57 19.15 -5.76
C ALA A 125 -5.01 18.48 -7.03
N GLN A 126 -5.00 17.16 -7.08
CA GLN A 126 -4.49 16.38 -8.21
C GLN A 126 -5.44 15.19 -8.48
N PRO A 127 -6.48 15.34 -9.31
CA PRO A 127 -7.59 14.38 -9.43
C PRO A 127 -7.17 13.01 -9.99
N ASP A 128 -6.11 12.95 -10.79
CA ASP A 128 -5.54 11.71 -11.31
C ASP A 128 -4.74 10.93 -10.23
N GLY A 129 -4.35 11.62 -9.15
CA GLY A 129 -3.52 11.11 -8.09
C GLY A 129 -2.04 11.01 -8.48
N PHE A 130 -1.15 11.33 -7.55
CA PHE A 130 0.28 11.07 -7.71
C PHE A 130 0.69 9.85 -6.91
N VAL A 131 1.27 8.86 -7.58
CA VAL A 131 1.66 7.59 -6.96
C VAL A 131 3.13 7.63 -6.55
N THR A 132 3.39 7.35 -5.28
CA THR A 132 4.71 6.97 -4.79
C THR A 132 4.66 5.54 -4.26
N GLU A 133 5.75 4.80 -4.40
CA GLU A 133 5.79 3.41 -3.95
C GLU A 133 7.16 3.01 -3.43
N LYS A 134 7.18 2.03 -2.51
CA LYS A 134 8.39 1.37 -2.05
C LYS A 134 8.14 -0.11 -1.82
N THR A 135 9.17 -0.90 -2.08
CA THR A 135 9.18 -2.33 -1.82
C THR A 135 9.86 -2.60 -0.47
N ILE A 136 9.24 -3.45 0.34
CA ILE A 136 9.79 -3.96 1.60
C ILE A 136 10.22 -5.42 1.42
N GLU A 137 11.41 -5.75 1.90
CA GLU A 137 11.89 -7.13 2.02
C GLU A 137 11.52 -7.66 3.40
N LEU A 138 10.62 -8.65 3.45
CA LEU A 138 10.07 -9.12 4.72
C LEU A 138 11.02 -10.06 5.46
N LYS A 139 11.91 -10.77 4.74
CA LYS A 139 12.87 -11.69 5.39
C LYS A 139 13.92 -10.96 6.21
N THR A 140 14.30 -9.76 5.79
CA THR A 140 15.39 -8.98 6.39
C THR A 140 14.88 -7.83 7.26
N ALA A 141 13.56 -7.70 7.44
CA ALA A 141 13.02 -6.71 8.35
C ALA A 141 13.50 -7.01 9.79
N SER A 142 13.92 -5.98 10.53
CA SER A 142 14.33 -6.13 11.93
C SER A 142 13.22 -6.82 12.73
N ASP A 143 13.61 -7.82 13.51
CA ASP A 143 12.72 -8.60 14.36
C ASP A 143 11.57 -9.26 13.58
N ALA A 144 11.79 -9.60 12.31
CA ALA A 144 10.81 -10.33 11.53
C ALA A 144 10.45 -11.65 12.22
N PRO A 145 9.16 -11.94 12.44
CA PRO A 145 8.74 -13.22 12.98
C PRO A 145 9.05 -14.33 11.96
N LYS A 146 8.91 -15.59 12.36
CA LYS A 146 8.98 -16.71 11.42
C LYS A 146 7.76 -16.67 10.48
N PRO A 147 7.91 -16.96 9.16
CA PRO A 147 6.75 -17.06 8.29
C PRO A 147 5.87 -18.24 8.67
N SER A 148 4.64 -18.26 8.15
CA SER A 148 3.73 -19.39 8.28
C SER A 148 4.35 -20.68 7.71
N GLN A 149 3.74 -21.84 8.01
CA GLN A 149 4.17 -23.12 7.44
C GLN A 149 4.11 -23.13 5.90
N ASP A 150 3.19 -22.35 5.33
CA ASP A 150 3.06 -22.17 3.88
C ASP A 150 4.09 -21.19 3.30
N GLY A 151 4.96 -20.63 4.15
CA GLY A 151 5.94 -19.63 3.75
C GLY A 151 5.28 -18.34 3.32
N THR A 152 4.34 -17.86 4.13
CA THR A 152 3.67 -16.57 3.95
C THR A 152 3.87 -15.68 5.16
N TYR A 153 3.87 -14.38 4.94
CA TYR A 153 3.65 -13.38 5.98
C TYR A 153 2.30 -12.69 5.75
N THR A 154 1.62 -12.34 6.82
CA THR A 154 0.56 -11.32 6.77
C THR A 154 1.16 -10.04 7.35
N ILE A 155 1.04 -8.95 6.61
CA ILE A 155 1.43 -7.62 7.06
C ILE A 155 0.22 -6.71 7.11
N HIS A 156 0.29 -5.71 7.96
CA HIS A 156 -0.66 -4.62 8.06
C HIS A 156 0.04 -3.30 7.78
N PHE A 157 -0.66 -2.36 7.16
CA PHE A 157 -0.11 -1.05 6.82
C PHE A 157 -1.22 0.00 6.78
N ARG A 158 -0.88 1.24 7.14
CA ARG A 158 -1.83 2.37 7.23
C ARG A 158 -1.14 3.68 6.88
N VAL A 159 -1.89 4.78 6.80
CA VAL A 159 -1.34 6.13 6.91
C VAL A 159 -1.90 6.77 8.15
N ARG A 160 -1.04 7.05 9.13
CA ARG A 160 -1.40 7.78 10.35
C ARG A 160 -0.35 8.83 10.71
N LEU A 161 0.43 9.26 9.73
CA LEU A 161 1.40 10.33 9.90
C LEU A 161 1.27 11.27 8.73
N GLY A 162 1.01 12.53 9.02
CA GLY A 162 0.80 13.59 8.05
C GLY A 162 0.10 14.79 8.69
N PRO A 163 -0.01 15.91 7.96
CA PRO A 163 -0.51 17.17 8.51
C PRO A 163 -2.01 17.20 8.72
N GLU A 164 -2.77 16.38 8.00
CA GLU A 164 -4.24 16.41 8.00
C GLU A 164 -4.79 15.05 8.40
N ASN A 165 -5.47 15.00 9.55
CA ASN A 165 -5.95 13.75 10.13
C ASN A 165 -7.11 13.12 9.34
N ASP A 166 -7.88 13.94 8.63
CA ASP A 166 -9.06 13.49 7.86
C ASP A 166 -8.67 12.61 6.66
N ASP A 167 -7.42 12.69 6.21
CA ASP A 167 -6.89 11.91 5.10
C ASP A 167 -6.08 10.69 5.55
N TYR A 168 -6.06 10.41 6.86
CA TYR A 168 -5.45 9.20 7.39
C TYR A 168 -6.17 7.96 6.83
N VAL A 169 -5.38 6.98 6.41
CA VAL A 169 -5.90 5.75 5.84
C VAL A 169 -5.89 4.70 6.93
N ALA A 170 -7.07 4.13 7.24
CA ALA A 170 -7.21 3.04 8.18
C ALA A 170 -6.35 1.82 7.79
N PRO A 171 -5.96 0.96 8.75
CA PRO A 171 -5.14 -0.21 8.47
C PRO A 171 -5.76 -1.14 7.42
N LYS A 172 -4.91 -1.64 6.53
CA LYS A 172 -5.19 -2.70 5.56
C LYS A 172 -4.24 -3.86 5.77
N SER A 173 -4.66 -5.05 5.35
CA SER A 173 -3.86 -6.27 5.45
C SER A 173 -3.46 -6.80 4.07
N LEU A 174 -2.29 -7.41 3.98
CA LEU A 174 -1.78 -8.08 2.78
C LEU A 174 -1.12 -9.39 3.17
N VAL A 175 -1.49 -10.48 2.50
CA VAL A 175 -0.77 -11.76 2.57
C VAL A 175 0.31 -11.78 1.49
N VAL A 176 1.55 -11.99 1.92
CA VAL A 176 2.75 -11.98 1.08
C VAL A 176 3.31 -13.40 0.99
N THR A 177 3.54 -13.88 -0.22
CA THR A 177 3.94 -15.27 -0.51
C THR A 177 5.40 -15.34 -0.96
N GLY A 178 5.95 -16.56 -1.07
CA GLY A 178 7.34 -16.78 -1.48
C GLY A 178 8.36 -16.68 -0.35
N CYS A 179 7.90 -16.76 0.91
CA CYS A 179 8.76 -16.62 2.10
C CYS A 179 9.36 -17.92 2.61
N LYS A 180 9.13 -19.07 1.95
CA LYS A 180 9.86 -20.30 2.29
C LYS A 180 11.36 -20.06 2.14
N SER A 181 12.16 -20.54 3.09
CA SER A 181 13.58 -20.76 2.85
C SER A 181 13.68 -21.87 1.82
N GLY A 182 14.40 -21.63 0.72
CA GLY A 182 14.70 -22.68 -0.25
C GLY A 182 15.56 -23.73 0.46
N THR A 183 15.12 -24.98 0.44
CA THR A 183 15.68 -26.17 1.12
C THR A 183 15.22 -26.35 2.57
N GLY A 184 14.88 -27.59 2.93
CA GLY A 184 14.36 -28.01 4.23
C GLY A 184 15.36 -27.93 5.38
N SER A 185 15.98 -26.76 5.58
CA SER A 185 16.70 -26.40 6.78
C SER A 185 16.03 -25.19 7.40
N LEU A 186 15.74 -25.32 8.69
CA LEU A 186 15.29 -24.24 9.53
C LEU A 186 16.45 -23.24 9.65
N ASP A 187 16.38 -22.13 8.92
CA ASP A 187 17.27 -21.00 9.10
C ASP A 187 16.85 -20.29 10.40
N PHE A 188 17.16 -20.93 11.53
CA PHE A 188 17.21 -20.27 12.81
C PHE A 188 18.44 -19.38 12.75
N GLY A 189 18.23 -18.07 12.62
CA GLY A 189 19.28 -17.09 12.83
C GLY A 189 20.02 -17.42 14.12
N SER A 190 21.29 -17.79 13.99
CA SER A 190 22.35 -17.66 14.99
C SER A 190 21.89 -17.79 16.46
N LEU A 191 21.48 -18.99 16.88
CA LEU A 191 21.63 -19.37 18.27
C LEU A 191 23.09 -19.77 18.47
N ASP A 192 23.89 -18.80 18.91
CA ASP A 192 25.21 -19.06 19.47
C ASP A 192 25.07 -20.16 20.55
N MET A 193 25.64 -21.31 20.23
CA MET A 193 25.84 -22.41 21.16
C MET A 193 26.78 -21.96 22.28
N LEU A 194 26.22 -21.48 23.39
CA LEU A 194 26.91 -21.55 24.67
C LEU A 194 26.56 -22.88 25.35
N LEU A 195 27.36 -23.91 25.06
CA LEU A 195 27.42 -25.13 25.85
C LEU A 195 28.26 -24.86 27.12
N PRO A 196 27.80 -25.25 28.33
CA PRO A 196 28.66 -25.31 29.50
C PRO A 196 29.60 -26.52 29.40
N LYS A 197 30.86 -26.33 29.82
CA LYS A 197 31.76 -27.42 30.22
C LYS A 197 31.59 -27.69 31.70
#